data_AF-A0A938D705-F1
#
_entry.id   AF-A0A938D705-F1
#
_cell.length_a   1.000
_cell.length_b   1.000
_cell.length_c   1.000
_cell.angle_alpha   90.00
_cell.angle_beta   90.00
_cell.angle_gamma   90.00
#
_symmetry.space_group_name_H-M   'P 1'
#
loop_
_entity.id
_entity.type
_entity.pdbx_description
1 polymer ?
#
loop_
_entity_poly.entity_id
_entity_poly.type
_entity_poly.pdbx_seq_one_letter_code
_entity_poly.pdbx_strand_id
1 'polypeptide(L)'
;PRLVGNTVVLRISTFNDQTYPGVEEGIKKMVEEAGGMDNVNGFVIDLRNNPGGLLNQAIMVSDAFLEKGEITSTRGRDPEQGERFNAEPGDLAQGKPIVVLINGGSASASEIVSGALQDHRRAIVVGTKSFGKGSVQTLIPLKGDGAMRLTTARYYTPSGRSIQALGVMPDIVVNQPTVEPLTEEEEEAKAAEEARNDRSEADLRGAISNDSMSEDERKQLEEERARTEESAKLRDEDYQLAYAVDILRGLAAVAPNP
;
A
#
# COMPACT_ATOMS: atom_id res chain seq x y z
N PRO A 1 -14.53 -3.44 -10.32
CA PRO A 1 -15.06 -3.05 -8.99
C PRO A 1 -16.28 -3.92 -8.65
N ARG A 2 -16.66 -4.02 -7.37
CA ARG A 2 -17.89 -4.72 -6.94
C ARG A 2 -18.44 -4.10 -5.65
N LEU A 3 -19.73 -4.30 -5.39
CA LEU A 3 -20.34 -4.02 -4.09
C LEU A 3 -20.28 -5.26 -3.19
N VAL A 4 -19.91 -5.05 -1.93
CA VAL A 4 -20.05 -6.04 -0.84
C VAL A 4 -20.90 -5.40 0.23
N GLY A 5 -22.19 -5.77 0.27
CA GLY A 5 -23.20 -4.97 0.97
C GLY A 5 -23.21 -3.55 0.43
N ASN A 6 -22.99 -2.57 1.31
CA ASN A 6 -22.92 -1.14 1.00
C ASN A 6 -21.48 -0.62 0.81
N THR A 7 -20.50 -1.53 0.71
CA THR A 7 -19.07 -1.18 0.58
C THR A 7 -18.64 -1.30 -0.88
N VAL A 8 -17.97 -0.28 -1.40
CA VAL A 8 -17.38 -0.31 -2.74
C VAL A 8 -15.99 -0.95 -2.68
N VAL A 9 -15.77 -2.03 -3.43
CA VAL A 9 -14.48 -2.72 -3.51
C VAL A 9 -13.84 -2.50 -4.88
N LEU A 10 -12.68 -1.85 -4.88
CA LEU A 10 -11.86 -1.57 -6.05
C LEU A 10 -10.63 -2.47 -6.01
N ARG A 11 -10.41 -3.28 -7.03
CA ARG A 11 -9.18 -4.07 -7.15
C ARG A 11 -8.30 -3.46 -8.22
N ILE A 12 -7.08 -3.09 -7.83
CA ILE A 12 -6.06 -2.57 -8.75
C ILE A 12 -4.93 -3.60 -8.78
N SER A 13 -4.81 -4.32 -9.88
CA SER A 13 -3.80 -5.38 -10.03
C SER A 13 -2.48 -4.89 -10.63
N THR A 14 -2.49 -3.71 -11.26
CA THR A 14 -1.31 -3.07 -11.86
C THR A 14 -1.58 -1.57 -12.05
N PHE A 15 -0.54 -0.76 -12.13
CA PHE A 15 -0.64 0.67 -12.46
C PHE A 15 -0.20 0.92 -13.91
N ASN A 16 -1.17 1.11 -14.80
CA ASN A 16 -1.01 1.48 -16.21
C ASN A 16 -1.83 2.74 -16.54
N ASP A 17 -1.72 3.27 -17.75
CA ASP A 17 -2.38 4.52 -18.15
C ASP A 17 -3.91 4.54 -18.03
N GLN A 18 -4.56 3.38 -17.85
CA GLN A 18 -6.01 3.24 -17.67
C GLN A 18 -6.43 3.11 -16.20
N THR A 19 -5.47 3.18 -15.26
CA THR A 19 -5.74 2.88 -13.85
C THR A 19 -6.61 3.95 -13.20
N TYR A 20 -6.18 5.22 -13.22
CA TYR A 20 -6.95 6.31 -12.65
C TYR A 20 -8.32 6.48 -13.33
N PRO A 21 -8.43 6.52 -14.68
CA PRO A 21 -9.74 6.55 -15.34
C PRO A 21 -10.66 5.40 -14.93
N GLY A 22 -10.11 4.18 -14.82
CA GLY A 22 -10.86 3.00 -14.39
C GLY A 22 -11.29 3.04 -12.92
N VAL A 23 -10.51 3.68 -12.05
CA VAL A 23 -10.87 3.93 -10.64
C VAL A 23 -12.02 4.92 -10.56
N GLU A 24 -11.92 6.05 -11.25
CA GLU A 24 -12.96 7.10 -11.25
C GLU A 24 -14.29 6.57 -11.82
N GLU A 25 -14.26 5.96 -13.00
CA GLU A 25 -15.44 5.35 -13.61
C GLU A 25 -15.99 4.21 -12.74
N GLY A 26 -15.10 3.39 -12.17
CA GLY A 26 -15.46 2.27 -11.32
C GLY A 26 -16.17 2.71 -10.04
N ILE A 27 -15.70 3.77 -9.38
CA ILE A 27 -16.36 4.35 -8.20
C ILE A 27 -17.73 4.88 -8.59
N LYS A 28 -17.80 5.72 -9.64
CA LYS A 28 -19.05 6.31 -10.10
C LYS A 28 -20.10 5.24 -10.35
N LYS A 29 -19.73 4.19 -11.10
CA LYS A 29 -20.63 3.06 -11.39
C LYS A 29 -21.12 2.36 -10.13
N MET A 30 -20.24 2.03 -9.18
CA MET A 30 -20.67 1.32 -7.96
C MET A 30 -21.50 2.20 -7.03
N VAL A 31 -21.24 3.51 -6.99
CA VAL A 31 -22.03 4.48 -6.24
C VAL A 31 -23.44 4.60 -6.85
N GLU A 32 -23.54 4.67 -8.18
CA GLU A 32 -24.83 4.64 -8.88
C GLU A 32 -25.60 3.33 -8.62
N GLU A 33 -24.92 2.18 -8.68
CA GLU A 33 -25.51 0.87 -8.35
C GLU A 33 -25.98 0.76 -6.89
N ALA A 34 -25.30 1.41 -5.96
CA ALA A 34 -25.72 1.53 -4.56
C ALA A 34 -26.91 2.49 -4.36
N GLY A 35 -27.32 3.24 -5.40
CA GLY A 35 -28.39 4.24 -5.33
C GLY A 35 -27.94 5.60 -4.80
N GLY A 36 -26.65 5.91 -4.88
CA GLY A 36 -26.04 7.17 -4.46
C GLY A 36 -25.03 7.03 -3.32
N MET A 37 -24.21 8.07 -3.12
CA MET A 37 -23.11 8.06 -2.13
C MET A 37 -23.61 7.90 -0.69
N ASP A 38 -24.82 8.36 -0.39
CA ASP A 38 -25.43 8.21 0.94
C ASP A 38 -25.65 6.75 1.34
N ASN A 39 -25.83 5.87 0.34
CA ASN A 39 -25.98 4.43 0.55
C ASN A 39 -24.63 3.69 0.58
N VAL A 40 -23.51 4.38 0.35
CA VAL A 40 -22.16 3.80 0.47
C VAL A 40 -21.63 4.04 1.88
N ASN A 41 -21.20 2.97 2.54
CA ASN A 41 -20.67 3.02 3.91
C ASN A 41 -19.14 3.16 3.98
N GLY A 42 -18.44 2.91 2.87
CA GLY A 42 -16.98 2.97 2.79
C GLY A 42 -16.43 2.31 1.54
N PHE A 43 -15.09 2.35 1.43
CA PHE A 43 -14.35 1.84 0.28
C PHE A 43 -13.27 0.86 0.71
N VAL A 44 -13.03 -0.15 -0.11
CA VAL A 44 -11.87 -1.04 -0.01
C VAL A 44 -11.05 -0.92 -1.28
N ILE A 45 -9.77 -0.55 -1.16
CA ILE A 45 -8.80 -0.53 -2.25
C ILE A 45 -7.91 -1.77 -2.10
N ASP A 46 -8.11 -2.77 -2.95
CA ASP A 46 -7.37 -4.02 -2.94
C ASP A 46 -6.15 -3.94 -3.86
N LEU A 47 -4.97 -3.83 -3.25
CA LEU A 47 -3.65 -3.77 -3.89
C LEU A 47 -2.84 -5.06 -3.71
N ARG A 48 -3.47 -6.14 -3.23
CA ARG A 48 -2.79 -7.44 -3.05
C ARG A 48 -2.30 -7.97 -4.38
N ASN A 49 -1.08 -8.51 -4.38
CA ASN A 49 -0.39 -9.04 -5.56
C ASN A 49 -0.22 -8.01 -6.70
N ASN A 50 -0.20 -6.70 -6.38
CA ASN A 50 0.06 -5.64 -7.35
C ASN A 50 1.54 -5.20 -7.27
N PRO A 51 2.38 -5.55 -8.27
CA PRO A 51 3.82 -5.24 -8.27
C PRO A 51 4.13 -3.76 -8.57
N GLY A 52 3.10 -2.93 -8.66
CA GLY A 52 3.17 -1.52 -8.97
C GLY A 52 2.93 -1.23 -10.44
N GLY A 53 3.71 -0.30 -10.98
CA GLY A 53 3.59 0.18 -12.36
C GLY A 53 3.95 1.66 -12.45
N LEU A 54 3.17 2.42 -13.21
CA LEU A 54 3.45 3.82 -13.47
C LEU A 54 3.25 4.71 -12.22
N LEU A 55 4.27 5.52 -11.91
CA LEU A 55 4.27 6.44 -10.77
C LEU A 55 3.14 7.47 -10.83
N ASN A 56 2.94 8.09 -12.00
CA ASN A 56 1.89 9.10 -12.19
C ASN A 56 0.50 8.54 -11.86
N GLN A 57 0.23 7.28 -12.19
CA GLN A 57 -1.04 6.62 -11.89
C GLN A 57 -1.19 6.37 -10.38
N ALA A 58 -0.11 6.04 -9.68
CA ALA A 58 -0.11 5.93 -8.22
C ALA A 58 -0.41 7.29 -7.56
N ILE A 59 0.19 8.36 -8.08
CA ILE A 59 -0.04 9.73 -7.60
C ILE A 59 -1.51 10.09 -7.81
N MET A 60 -2.04 9.97 -9.03
CA MET A 60 -3.43 10.32 -9.33
C MET A 60 -4.43 9.49 -8.52
N VAL A 61 -4.17 8.19 -8.31
CA VAL A 61 -5.03 7.35 -7.45
C VAL A 61 -4.97 7.78 -5.99
N SER A 62 -3.81 8.19 -5.47
CA SER A 62 -3.69 8.69 -4.10
C SER A 62 -4.39 10.04 -3.93
N ASP A 63 -4.19 10.93 -4.89
CA ASP A 63 -4.79 12.26 -4.99
C ASP A 63 -6.32 12.20 -4.99
N ALA A 64 -6.89 11.19 -5.66
CA ALA A 64 -8.33 10.95 -5.72
C ALA A 64 -9.03 10.83 -4.36
N PHE A 65 -8.30 10.60 -3.28
CA PHE A 65 -8.83 10.40 -1.92
C PHE A 65 -8.25 11.40 -0.89
N LEU A 66 -7.39 12.33 -1.31
CA LEU A 66 -6.67 13.25 -0.44
C LEU A 66 -6.95 14.70 -0.84
N GLU A 67 -7.38 15.51 0.12
CA GLU A 67 -7.69 16.92 -0.14
C GLU A 67 -6.46 17.83 -0.25
N LYS A 68 -5.33 17.41 0.33
CA LYS A 68 -4.06 18.18 0.38
C LYS A 68 -2.91 17.37 0.94
N GLY A 69 -1.70 17.90 0.77
CA GLY A 69 -0.46 17.44 1.41
C GLY A 69 0.38 16.54 0.52
N GLU A 70 1.60 16.21 0.95
CA GLU A 70 2.51 15.39 0.14
C GLU A 70 1.94 13.98 -0.06
N ILE A 71 1.96 13.45 -1.27
CA ILE A 71 1.63 12.05 -1.58
C ILE A 71 2.90 11.20 -1.50
N THR A 72 3.94 11.65 -2.20
CA THR A 72 5.26 11.02 -2.18
C THR A 72 6.31 12.03 -2.62
N SER A 73 7.55 11.78 -2.23
CA SER A 73 8.71 12.49 -2.75
C SER A 73 9.78 11.54 -3.27
N THR A 74 10.50 11.96 -4.30
CA THR A 74 11.71 11.30 -4.77
C THR A 74 12.92 12.05 -4.24
N ARG A 75 13.94 11.32 -3.80
CA ARG A 75 15.23 11.92 -3.42
C ARG A 75 16.36 11.15 -4.10
N GLY A 76 17.09 11.86 -4.96
CA GLY A 76 18.26 11.36 -5.66
C GLY A 76 19.55 11.56 -4.85
N ARG A 77 20.68 11.23 -5.46
CA ARG A 77 22.02 11.53 -4.90
C ARG A 77 22.29 13.04 -4.87
N ASP A 78 21.76 13.74 -5.86
CA ASP A 78 21.78 15.20 -5.93
C ASP A 78 20.47 15.72 -5.30
N PRO A 79 20.55 16.52 -4.21
CA PRO A 79 19.37 17.06 -3.55
C PRO A 79 18.49 17.91 -4.47
N GLU A 80 19.06 18.52 -5.51
CA GLU A 80 18.31 19.35 -6.46
C GLU A 80 17.45 18.51 -7.43
N GLN A 81 17.68 17.21 -7.52
CA GLN A 81 16.95 16.29 -8.39
C GLN A 81 15.75 15.62 -7.70
N GLY A 82 15.44 16.02 -6.47
CA GLY A 82 14.26 15.53 -5.76
C GLY A 82 12.98 16.19 -6.24
N GLU A 83 11.93 15.39 -6.43
CA GLU A 83 10.59 15.89 -6.74
C GLU A 83 9.64 15.63 -5.57
N ARG A 84 8.67 16.51 -5.38
CA ARG A 84 7.58 16.32 -4.42
C ARG A 84 6.26 16.38 -5.15
N PHE A 85 5.42 15.39 -4.92
CA PHE A 85 4.09 15.29 -5.48
C PHE A 85 3.09 15.53 -4.37
N ASN A 86 2.24 16.55 -4.51
CA ASN A 86 1.25 16.91 -3.51
C ASN A 86 -0.15 16.66 -4.05
N ALA A 87 -1.07 16.37 -3.15
CA ALA A 87 -2.48 16.25 -3.46
C ALA A 87 -3.12 17.61 -3.71
N GLU A 88 -4.09 17.63 -4.61
CA GLU A 88 -4.98 18.74 -4.93
C GLU A 88 -6.38 18.48 -4.33
N PRO A 89 -7.20 19.53 -4.09
CA PRO A 89 -8.51 19.35 -3.48
C PRO A 89 -9.43 18.42 -4.28
N GLY A 90 -10.09 17.50 -3.57
CA GLY A 90 -10.93 16.45 -4.12
C GLY A 90 -10.91 15.17 -3.26
N ASP A 91 -12.08 14.55 -3.08
CA ASP A 91 -12.18 13.20 -2.50
C ASP A 91 -13.34 12.44 -3.16
N LEU A 92 -13.00 11.46 -4.00
CA LEU A 92 -13.97 10.57 -4.65
C LEU A 92 -14.78 9.75 -3.64
N ALA A 93 -14.24 9.54 -2.43
CA ALA A 93 -14.95 8.86 -1.35
C ALA A 93 -15.78 9.81 -0.48
N GLN A 94 -15.78 11.14 -0.72
CA GLN A 94 -16.57 12.13 0.02
C GLN A 94 -16.48 11.99 1.55
N GLY A 95 -15.26 11.78 2.07
CA GLY A 95 -15.00 11.60 3.49
C GLY A 95 -15.42 10.24 4.07
N LYS A 96 -15.94 9.31 3.26
CA LYS A 96 -16.27 7.95 3.73
C LYS A 96 -15.00 7.19 4.13
N PRO A 97 -15.09 6.25 5.09
CA PRO A 97 -13.96 5.42 5.51
C PRO A 97 -13.35 4.63 4.34
N ILE A 98 -12.01 4.51 4.34
CA ILE A 98 -11.26 3.73 3.35
C ILE A 98 -10.43 2.68 4.07
N VAL A 99 -10.40 1.47 3.53
CA VAL A 99 -9.48 0.40 3.89
C VAL A 99 -8.63 0.05 2.68
N VAL A 100 -7.31 -0.05 2.85
CA VAL A 100 -6.39 -0.51 1.79
C VAL A 100 -5.91 -1.92 2.14
N LEU A 101 -6.07 -2.88 1.21
CA LEU A 101 -5.55 -4.23 1.37
C LEU A 101 -4.20 -4.38 0.68
N ILE A 102 -3.20 -4.85 1.41
CA ILE A 102 -1.85 -5.12 0.89
C ILE A 102 -1.37 -6.52 1.29
N ASN A 103 -0.36 -7.02 0.59
CA ASN A 103 0.41 -8.20 0.98
C ASN A 103 1.84 -8.12 0.45
N GLY A 104 2.63 -9.18 0.64
CA GLY A 104 4.01 -9.27 0.14
C GLY A 104 4.17 -9.09 -1.38
N GLY A 105 3.11 -9.32 -2.17
CA GLY A 105 3.10 -9.04 -3.61
C GLY A 105 2.78 -7.58 -3.97
N SER A 106 2.41 -6.74 -3.00
CA SER A 106 2.22 -5.29 -3.18
C SER A 106 3.59 -4.60 -3.21
N ALA A 107 3.91 -3.90 -4.31
CA ALA A 107 5.21 -3.24 -4.46
C ALA A 107 5.12 -1.89 -5.18
N SER A 108 6.13 -1.05 -5.01
CA SER A 108 6.36 0.21 -5.73
C SER A 108 5.13 1.14 -5.72
N ALA A 109 4.48 1.39 -6.86
CA ALA A 109 3.28 2.23 -6.93
C ALA A 109 2.18 1.84 -5.92
N SER A 110 2.01 0.56 -5.62
CA SER A 110 1.07 0.10 -4.59
C SER A 110 1.45 0.61 -3.19
N GLU A 111 2.76 0.63 -2.90
CA GLU A 111 3.31 1.08 -1.62
C GLU A 111 3.24 2.60 -1.48
N ILE A 112 3.27 3.33 -2.60
CA ILE A 112 3.03 4.78 -2.63
C ILE A 112 1.57 5.06 -2.23
N VAL A 113 0.60 4.36 -2.84
CA VAL A 113 -0.82 4.56 -2.52
C VAL A 113 -1.11 4.19 -1.07
N SER A 114 -0.67 3.02 -0.61
CA SER A 114 -0.92 2.60 0.78
C SER A 114 -0.20 3.51 1.78
N GLY A 115 1.07 3.86 1.53
CA GLY A 115 1.85 4.73 2.40
C GLY A 115 1.32 6.16 2.47
N ALA A 116 0.88 6.73 1.35
CA ALA A 116 0.29 8.07 1.31
C ALA A 116 -1.01 8.12 2.12
N LEU A 117 -1.95 7.20 1.85
CA LEU A 117 -3.23 7.17 2.54
C LEU A 117 -3.10 6.86 4.03
N GLN A 118 -2.12 6.02 4.41
CA GLN A 118 -1.81 5.70 5.81
C GLN A 118 -1.23 6.90 6.55
N ASP A 119 -0.21 7.57 5.98
CA ASP A 119 0.46 8.69 6.64
C ASP A 119 -0.45 9.91 6.80
N HIS A 120 -1.41 10.08 5.89
CA HIS A 120 -2.48 11.08 6.02
C HIS A 120 -3.60 10.68 6.96
N ARG A 121 -3.55 9.48 7.54
CA ARG A 121 -4.64 8.92 8.35
C ARG A 121 -5.97 8.87 7.60
N ARG A 122 -5.91 8.79 6.27
CA ARG A 122 -7.08 8.76 5.38
C ARG A 122 -7.67 7.37 5.25
N ALA A 123 -6.82 6.34 5.34
CA ALA A 123 -7.23 4.95 5.25
C ALA A 123 -6.52 4.08 6.29
N ILE A 124 -7.17 2.97 6.65
CA ILE A 124 -6.57 1.90 7.44
C ILE A 124 -5.95 0.89 6.48
N VAL A 125 -4.68 0.56 6.65
CA VAL A 125 -3.99 -0.45 5.86
C VAL A 125 -4.10 -1.81 6.57
N VAL A 126 -4.55 -2.82 5.84
CA VAL A 126 -4.83 -4.16 6.37
C VAL A 126 -4.17 -5.23 5.49
N GLY A 127 -3.62 -6.27 6.10
CA GLY A 127 -3.06 -7.41 5.37
C GLY A 127 -1.68 -7.80 5.87
N THR A 128 -0.72 -8.04 4.97
CA THR A 128 0.67 -8.34 5.37
C THR A 128 1.63 -7.29 4.84
N LYS A 129 2.85 -7.25 5.41
CA LYS A 129 3.91 -6.31 5.00
C LYS A 129 4.11 -6.36 3.49
N SER A 130 4.23 -5.20 2.85
CA SER A 130 4.51 -5.10 1.41
C SER A 130 5.97 -5.43 1.07
N PHE A 131 6.27 -5.48 -0.23
CA PHE A 131 7.54 -5.97 -0.77
C PHE A 131 8.77 -5.12 -0.38
N GLY A 132 8.66 -3.80 -0.32
CA GLY A 132 9.75 -2.88 0.00
C GLY A 132 10.50 -2.29 -1.20
N LYS A 133 9.85 -2.15 -2.36
CA LYS A 133 10.49 -1.56 -3.55
C LYS A 133 10.30 -0.04 -3.57
N GLY A 134 11.20 0.64 -2.88
CA GLY A 134 11.25 2.11 -2.78
C GLY A 134 12.18 2.79 -3.78
N SER A 135 12.62 2.14 -4.86
CA SER A 135 13.60 2.72 -5.79
C SER A 135 12.95 3.28 -7.07
N VAL A 136 13.42 4.44 -7.54
CA VAL A 136 13.06 5.04 -8.82
C VAL A 136 14.03 4.57 -9.90
N GLN A 137 13.51 4.09 -11.03
CA GLN A 137 14.32 3.68 -12.17
C GLN A 137 14.06 4.60 -13.37
N THR A 138 15.12 5.21 -13.87
CA THR A 138 15.09 6.07 -15.07
C THR A 138 15.61 5.29 -16.27
N LEU A 139 14.95 5.43 -17.41
CA LEU A 139 15.46 4.96 -18.70
C LEU A 139 16.37 6.05 -19.30
N ILE A 140 17.66 5.77 -19.39
CA ILE A 140 18.66 6.66 -19.97
C ILE A 140 18.95 6.15 -21.39
N PRO A 141 18.58 6.91 -22.44
CA PRO A 141 18.88 6.53 -23.82
C PRO A 141 20.39 6.40 -24.03
N LEU A 142 20.80 5.36 -24.75
CA LEU A 142 22.19 5.15 -25.15
C LEU A 142 22.36 5.52 -26.63
N LYS A 143 23.60 5.69 -27.09
CA LYS A 143 23.86 5.88 -28.52
C LYS A 143 23.34 4.66 -29.30
N GLY A 144 22.51 4.90 -30.32
CA GLY A 144 21.79 3.87 -31.07
C GLY A 144 20.35 3.71 -30.56
N ASP A 145 19.78 2.51 -30.70
CA ASP A 145 18.39 2.20 -30.34
C ASP A 145 18.25 1.54 -28.94
N GLY A 146 19.27 1.67 -28.09
CA GLY A 146 19.31 1.06 -26.76
C GLY A 146 18.97 2.05 -25.64
N ALA A 147 18.54 1.53 -24.50
CA ALA A 147 18.36 2.30 -23.27
C ALA A 147 18.88 1.53 -22.05
N MET A 148 19.41 2.26 -21.07
CA MET A 148 19.82 1.73 -19.78
C MET A 148 18.76 2.06 -18.73
N ARG A 149 18.23 1.04 -18.04
CA ARG A 149 17.37 1.27 -16.87
C ARG A 149 18.24 1.35 -15.63
N LEU A 150 18.35 2.54 -15.03
CA LEU A 150 19.23 2.80 -13.90
C LEU A 150 18.42 3.31 -12.70
N THR A 151 18.71 2.80 -11.51
CA THR A 151 18.17 3.36 -10.27
C THR A 151 18.83 4.70 -9.98
N THR A 152 18.03 5.76 -9.89
CA THR A 152 18.51 7.15 -9.77
C THR A 152 18.11 7.82 -8.45
N ALA A 153 17.00 7.38 -7.86
CA ALA A 153 16.44 7.96 -6.64
C ALA A 153 15.69 6.92 -5.80
N ARG A 154 15.24 7.34 -4.62
CA ARG A 154 14.34 6.59 -3.74
C ARG A 154 13.04 7.35 -3.51
N TYR A 155 11.96 6.61 -3.32
CA TYR A 155 10.67 7.11 -2.86
C TYR A 155 10.62 7.24 -1.35
N TYR A 156 9.91 8.27 -0.90
CA TYR A 156 9.63 8.55 0.49
C TYR A 156 8.12 8.77 0.65
N THR A 157 7.57 8.28 1.76
CA THR A 157 6.19 8.53 2.15
C THR A 157 6.07 9.93 2.76
N PRO A 158 4.84 10.45 2.97
CA PRO A 158 4.63 11.80 3.52
C PRO A 158 5.24 12.03 4.91
N SER A 159 5.35 10.98 5.72
CA SER A 159 6.08 11.03 7.01
C SER A 159 7.61 11.11 6.87
N GLY A 160 8.14 11.08 5.64
CA GLY A 160 9.56 11.16 5.35
C GLY A 160 10.30 9.82 5.44
N ARG A 161 9.58 8.70 5.63
CA ARG A 161 10.16 7.35 5.69
C ARG A 161 10.44 6.81 4.30
N SER A 162 11.58 6.15 4.10
CA SER A 162 11.85 5.43 2.85
C SER A 162 11.26 4.03 2.90
N ILE A 163 10.50 3.67 1.86
CA ILE A 163 9.89 2.34 1.70
C ILE A 163 10.95 1.28 1.34
N GLN A 164 12.08 1.72 0.78
CA GLN A 164 13.13 0.84 0.28
C GLN A 164 13.60 -0.16 1.34
N ALA A 165 13.63 -1.45 0.98
CA ALA A 165 14.01 -2.58 1.84
C ALA A 165 13.14 -2.79 3.11
N LEU A 166 12.17 -1.92 3.39
CA LEU A 166 11.30 -1.99 4.55
C LEU A 166 9.88 -2.42 4.17
N GLY A 167 9.32 -1.80 3.13
CA GLY A 167 7.91 -1.90 2.79
C GLY A 167 7.03 -0.98 3.63
N VAL A 168 5.73 -1.12 3.42
CA VAL A 168 4.65 -0.52 4.20
C VAL A 168 4.13 -1.60 5.15
N MET A 169 4.15 -1.27 6.44
CA MET A 169 3.56 -2.11 7.47
C MET A 169 2.06 -1.79 7.57
N PRO A 170 1.15 -2.77 7.52
CA PRO A 170 -0.27 -2.51 7.73
C PRO A 170 -0.53 -2.09 9.19
N ASP A 171 -1.57 -1.29 9.40
CA ASP A 171 -2.08 -0.93 10.73
C ASP A 171 -2.65 -2.17 11.45
N ILE A 172 -3.22 -3.09 10.67
CA ILE A 172 -3.79 -4.36 11.14
C ILE A 172 -3.20 -5.50 10.31
N VAL A 173 -2.35 -6.32 10.93
CA VAL A 173 -1.78 -7.51 10.28
C VAL A 173 -2.84 -8.60 10.19
N VAL A 174 -3.13 -9.06 8.97
CA VAL A 174 -4.04 -10.17 8.66
C VAL A 174 -3.38 -11.13 7.68
N ASN A 175 -3.16 -12.36 8.14
CA ASN A 175 -2.88 -13.48 7.24
C ASN A 175 -4.21 -14.01 6.67
N GLN A 176 -4.26 -14.31 5.37
CA GLN A 176 -5.45 -14.93 4.80
C GLN A 176 -5.49 -16.42 5.20
N PRO A 177 -6.52 -16.86 5.96
CA PRO A 177 -6.66 -18.28 6.28
C PRO A 177 -6.99 -19.08 5.02
N THR A 178 -6.56 -20.33 4.97
CA THR A 178 -6.97 -21.28 3.94
C THR A 178 -8.44 -21.62 4.12
N VAL A 179 -9.27 -21.41 3.08
CA VAL A 179 -10.73 -21.54 3.19
C VAL A 179 -11.20 -22.99 3.02
N GLU A 180 -10.38 -23.90 2.47
CA GLU A 180 -10.72 -25.31 2.23
C GLU A 180 -9.51 -26.22 2.49
N PRO A 181 -9.71 -27.51 2.83
CA PRO A 181 -8.60 -28.47 2.84
C PRO A 181 -8.05 -28.57 1.42
N LEU A 182 -6.85 -28.05 1.23
CA LEU A 182 -6.14 -28.08 -0.04
C LEU A 182 -5.72 -29.52 -0.34
N THR A 183 -5.68 -29.87 -1.61
CA THR A 183 -4.94 -31.06 -2.05
C THR A 183 -3.45 -30.87 -1.81
N GLU A 184 -2.65 -31.94 -1.72
CA GLU A 184 -1.19 -31.85 -1.55
C GLU A 184 -0.53 -30.94 -2.61
N GLU A 185 -1.01 -30.97 -3.85
CA GLU A 185 -0.53 -30.12 -4.95
C GLU A 185 -0.89 -28.63 -4.74
N GLU A 186 -2.07 -28.34 -4.20
CA GLU A 186 -2.49 -26.98 -3.86
C GLU A 186 -1.79 -26.46 -2.60
N GLU A 187 -1.46 -27.32 -1.64
CA GLU A 187 -0.61 -26.98 -0.49
C GLU A 187 0.81 -26.61 -0.94
N GLU A 188 1.41 -27.40 -1.84
CA GLU A 188 2.73 -27.09 -2.40
C GLU A 188 2.72 -25.79 -3.21
N ALA A 189 1.69 -25.58 -4.04
CA ALA A 189 1.54 -24.34 -4.81
C ALA A 189 1.35 -23.11 -3.91
N LYS A 190 0.53 -23.25 -2.86
CA LYS A 190 0.30 -22.17 -1.88
C LYS A 190 1.55 -21.89 -1.05
N ALA A 191 2.25 -22.91 -0.56
CA ALA A 191 3.50 -22.75 0.14
C ALA A 191 4.56 -22.07 -0.73
N ALA A 192 4.60 -22.39 -2.03
CA ALA A 192 5.47 -21.71 -2.99
C ALA A 192 5.04 -20.25 -3.24
N GLU A 193 3.75 -19.93 -3.22
CA GLU A 193 3.24 -18.56 -3.32
C GLU A 193 3.53 -17.75 -2.04
N GLU A 194 3.28 -18.30 -0.86
CA GLU A 194 3.61 -17.70 0.43
C GLU A 194 5.12 -17.46 0.55
N ALA A 195 5.94 -18.45 0.21
CA ALA A 195 7.39 -18.29 0.17
C ALA A 195 7.87 -17.26 -0.86
N ARG A 196 7.09 -16.96 -1.90
CA ARG A 196 7.36 -15.85 -2.83
C ARG A 196 6.92 -14.51 -2.27
N ASN A 197 5.78 -14.46 -1.58
CA ASN A 197 5.26 -13.24 -0.95
C ASN A 197 6.07 -12.84 0.29
N ASP A 198 6.70 -13.80 0.98
CA ASP A 198 7.60 -13.52 2.10
C ASP A 198 8.96 -12.97 1.65
N ARG A 199 9.31 -13.12 0.37
CA ARG A 199 10.50 -12.47 -0.18
C ARG A 199 10.27 -10.97 -0.25
N SER A 200 11.15 -10.23 0.38
CA SER A 200 11.19 -8.77 0.32
C SER A 200 12.26 -8.28 -0.63
N GLU A 201 12.24 -6.99 -0.93
CA GLU A 201 13.31 -6.33 -1.68
C GLU A 201 14.67 -6.56 -1.03
N ALA A 202 14.75 -6.54 0.30
CA ALA A 202 15.97 -6.70 1.07
C ALA A 202 16.64 -8.08 0.87
N ASP A 203 15.85 -9.10 0.52
CA ASP A 203 16.32 -10.48 0.31
C ASP A 203 16.91 -10.69 -1.10
N LEU A 204 16.74 -9.71 -2.00
CA LEU A 204 17.24 -9.81 -3.37
C LEU A 204 18.76 -9.67 -3.43
N ARG A 205 19.37 -10.42 -4.35
CA ARG A 205 20.80 -10.27 -4.63
C ARG A 205 21.08 -8.85 -5.15
N GLY A 206 21.93 -8.12 -4.43
CA GLY A 206 22.26 -6.73 -4.77
C GLY A 206 21.17 -5.73 -4.38
N ALA A 207 20.31 -6.09 -3.43
CA ALA A 207 19.33 -5.19 -2.83
C ALA A 207 19.98 -3.89 -2.35
N ILE A 208 19.25 -2.78 -2.52
CA ILE A 208 19.73 -1.47 -2.10
C ILE A 208 19.32 -1.29 -0.65
N SER A 209 20.30 -1.20 0.25
CA SER A 209 20.03 -0.96 1.67
C SER A 209 19.32 0.37 1.92
N ASN A 210 18.56 0.42 3.00
CA ASN A 210 17.98 1.66 3.52
C ASN A 210 18.95 2.35 4.49
N ASP A 211 19.76 3.26 3.95
CA ASP A 211 20.73 4.10 4.68
C ASP A 211 20.14 5.47 5.08
N SER A 212 18.86 5.72 4.78
CA SER A 212 18.21 7.02 5.00
C SER A 212 17.58 7.19 6.38
N MET A 213 17.55 6.11 7.18
CA MET A 213 16.90 6.04 8.49
C MET A 213 17.91 6.21 9.61
N SER A 214 17.60 7.03 10.61
CA SER A 214 18.35 7.04 11.88
C SER A 214 18.12 5.76 12.69
N GLU A 215 19.03 5.46 13.61
CA GLU A 215 18.90 4.30 14.52
C GLU A 215 17.63 4.38 15.39
N ASP A 216 17.24 5.58 15.81
CA ASP A 216 16.03 5.80 16.60
C ASP A 216 14.76 5.51 15.79
N GLU A 217 14.70 5.97 14.53
CA GLU A 217 13.57 5.67 13.64
C GLU A 217 13.48 4.18 13.30
N ARG A 218 14.63 3.50 13.12
CA ARG A 218 14.67 2.04 12.93
C ARG A 218 14.08 1.32 14.14
N LYS A 219 14.49 1.70 15.34
CA LYS A 219 14.01 1.11 16.58
C LYS A 219 12.51 1.33 16.77
N GLN A 220 12.00 2.52 16.47
CA GLN A 220 10.56 2.81 16.53
C GLN A 220 9.77 1.94 15.57
N LEU A 221 10.24 1.77 14.32
CA LEU A 221 9.60 0.88 13.35
C LEU A 221 9.62 -0.59 13.81
N GLU A 222 10.73 -1.05 14.40
CA GLU A 222 10.82 -2.41 14.95
C GLU A 222 9.84 -2.62 16.12
N GLU A 223 9.69 -1.63 17.00
CA GLU A 223 8.73 -1.66 18.11
C GLU A 223 7.27 -1.60 17.63
N GLU A 224 6.96 -0.77 16.62
CA GLU A 224 5.65 -0.76 15.96
C GLU A 224 5.34 -2.10 15.32
N ARG A 225 6.30 -2.65 14.56
CA ARG A 225 6.17 -3.95 13.93
C ARG A 225 5.93 -5.06 14.96
N ALA A 226 6.72 -5.10 16.03
CA ALA A 226 6.55 -6.10 17.09
C ALA A 226 5.16 -6.03 17.73
N ARG A 227 4.65 -4.81 17.98
CA ARG A 227 3.30 -4.60 18.53
C ARG A 227 2.20 -5.05 17.57
N THR A 228 2.39 -4.87 16.26
CA THR A 228 1.43 -5.32 15.24
C THR A 228 1.48 -6.83 15.02
N GLU A 229 2.65 -7.44 15.07
CA GLU A 229 2.80 -8.90 15.01
C GLU A 229 2.27 -9.58 16.27
N GLU A 230 2.43 -8.98 17.45
CA GLU A 230 1.89 -9.49 18.71
C GLU A 230 0.35 -9.51 18.71
N SER A 231 -0.32 -8.47 18.19
CA SER A 231 -1.78 -8.52 18.05
C SER A 231 -2.26 -9.53 17.03
N ALA A 232 -1.46 -9.82 16.00
CA ALA A 232 -1.80 -10.86 15.06
C ALA A 232 -1.77 -12.24 15.73
N LYS A 233 -0.83 -12.51 16.63
CA LYS A 233 -0.76 -13.77 17.40
C LYS A 233 -1.96 -13.99 18.30
N LEU A 234 -2.52 -12.92 18.87
CA LEU A 234 -3.75 -12.98 19.66
C LEU A 234 -4.92 -13.60 18.88
N ARG A 235 -4.90 -13.63 17.55
CA ARG A 235 -5.95 -14.27 16.73
C ARG A 235 -5.96 -15.78 16.82
N ASP A 236 -4.79 -16.39 17.04
CA ASP A 236 -4.65 -17.83 17.20
C ASP A 236 -5.10 -18.26 18.62
N GLU A 237 -5.07 -17.35 19.59
CA GLU A 237 -5.47 -17.59 20.98
C GLU A 237 -6.94 -17.24 21.25
N ASP A 238 -7.36 -16.03 20.88
CA ASP A 238 -8.73 -15.50 21.04
C ASP A 238 -9.10 -14.62 19.83
N TYR A 239 -9.73 -15.25 18.86
CA TYR A 239 -10.14 -14.60 17.61
C TYR A 239 -11.10 -13.42 17.82
N GLN A 240 -12.03 -13.52 18.78
CA GLN A 240 -13.02 -12.47 19.01
C GLN A 240 -12.40 -11.25 19.67
N LEU A 241 -11.55 -11.47 20.68
CA LEU A 241 -10.80 -10.40 21.33
C LEU A 241 -9.85 -9.71 20.35
N ALA A 242 -9.10 -10.49 19.56
CA ALA A 242 -8.19 -9.93 18.58
C ALA A 242 -8.91 -9.04 17.57
N TYR A 243 -10.08 -9.46 17.08
CA TYR A 243 -10.89 -8.64 16.17
C TYR A 243 -11.36 -7.33 16.81
N ALA A 244 -11.74 -7.34 18.09
CA ALA A 244 -12.10 -6.13 18.83
C ALA A 244 -10.91 -5.17 18.98
N VAL A 245 -9.71 -5.70 19.29
CA VAL A 245 -8.48 -4.91 19.38
C VAL A 245 -8.10 -4.30 18.03
N ASP A 246 -8.24 -5.07 16.95
CA ASP A 246 -7.94 -4.63 15.59
C ASP A 246 -8.85 -3.46 15.16
N ILE A 247 -10.15 -3.51 15.50
CA ILE A 247 -11.06 -2.38 15.27
C ILE A 247 -10.57 -1.13 15.99
N LEU A 248 -10.17 -1.23 17.27
CA LEU A 248 -9.68 -0.08 18.02
C LEU A 248 -8.39 0.49 17.43
N ARG A 249 -7.47 -0.37 16.99
CA ARG A 249 -6.25 0.05 16.30
C ARG A 249 -6.56 0.78 15.00
N GLY A 250 -7.45 0.22 14.18
CA GLY A 250 -7.90 0.86 12.95
C GLY A 250 -8.54 2.22 13.20
N LEU A 251 -9.44 2.33 14.18
CA LEU A 251 -10.06 3.60 14.56
C LEU A 251 -9.03 4.62 15.06
N ALA A 252 -8.03 4.19 15.83
CA ALA A 252 -6.95 5.06 16.30
C ALA A 252 -6.05 5.54 15.15
N ALA A 253 -5.80 4.71 14.14
CA ALA A 253 -4.97 5.05 12.99
C ALA A 253 -5.56 6.21 12.16
N VAL A 254 -6.90 6.30 12.06
CA VAL A 254 -7.61 7.36 11.32
C VAL A 254 -8.13 8.50 12.21
N ALA A 255 -7.96 8.41 13.52
CA ALA A 255 -8.42 9.44 14.44
C ALA A 255 -7.58 10.73 14.29
N PRO A 256 -8.22 11.91 14.26
CA PRO A 256 -7.50 13.18 14.33
C PRO A 256 -6.72 13.25 15.65
N ASN A 257 -5.48 13.76 15.61
CA ASN A 257 -4.70 13.97 16.83
C ASN A 257 -5.44 14.97 17.75
N PRO A 258 -5.46 14.73 19.07
CA PRO A 258 -6.02 15.68 20.04
C PRO A 258 -5.25 17.00 20.08
#